data_AF-A0A7X8IPT0-F1
#
_entry.id   AF-A0A7X8IPT0-F1
#
_cell.length_a   1.000
_cell.length_b   1.000
_cell.length_c   1.000
_cell.angle_alpha   90.00
_cell.angle_beta   90.00
_cell.angle_gamma   90.00
#
_symmetry.space_group_name_H-M   'P 1'
#
loop_
_entity.id
_entity.type
_entity.pdbx_description
1 polymer ?
#
loop_
_entity_poly.entity_id
_entity_poly.type
_entity_poly.pdbx_seq_one_letter_code
_entity_poly.pdbx_strand_id
1 'polypeptide(L)'
;MADALNIRRNLAAIPGWSTRRKLVIFESDDWGSIRMPSVETYKSLHAAGIDLTSDDGVLFNRYDSLETTADLAGLFEVLISVKDYMNRPAVFTPLAIVANPDFRKIKESDY
;
A
#
# COMPACT_ATOMS: atom_id res chain seq x y z
N MET A 1 -3.41 -19.41 29.50
CA MET A 1 -4.29 -19.46 28.30
C MET A 1 -3.62 -18.93 27.03
N ALA A 2 -2.80 -17.88 27.09
CA ALA A 2 -2.05 -17.38 25.93
C ALA A 2 -1.08 -18.43 25.32
N ASP A 3 -0.39 -19.23 26.15
CA ASP A 3 0.57 -20.24 25.66
C ASP A 3 -0.08 -21.38 24.87
N ALA A 4 -1.26 -21.84 25.28
CA ALA A 4 -1.99 -22.90 24.57
C ALA A 4 -2.55 -22.41 23.22
N LEU A 5 -2.92 -21.13 23.12
CA LEU A 5 -3.35 -20.50 21.87
C LEU A 5 -2.19 -20.43 20.86
N ASN A 6 -0.98 -20.13 21.35
CA ASN A 6 0.23 -20.13 20.53
C ASN A 6 0.59 -21.52 20.00
N ILE A 7 0.41 -22.59 20.79
CA ILE A 7 0.67 -23.97 20.33
C ILE A 7 -0.24 -24.36 19.17
N ARG A 8 -1.55 -24.15 19.29
CA ARG A 8 -2.50 -24.49 18.22
C ARG A 8 -2.21 -23.71 16.93
N ARG A 9 -1.94 -22.41 17.03
CA ARG A 9 -1.58 -21.57 15.87
C ARG A 9 -0.29 -22.05 15.20
N ASN A 10 0.74 -22.37 15.99
CA ASN A 10 2.01 -22.86 15.46
C ASN A 10 1.84 -24.22 14.78
N LEU A 11 1.08 -25.15 15.38
CA LEU A 11 0.76 -26.45 14.76
C LEU A 11 0.02 -26.29 13.43
N ALA A 12 -0.95 -25.37 13.37
CA ALA A 12 -1.69 -25.07 12.14
C ALA A 12 -0.79 -24.46 11.03
N ALA A 13 0.28 -23.78 11.41
CA ALA A 13 1.25 -23.18 10.48
C ALA A 13 2.34 -24.16 10.00
N ILE A 14 2.49 -25.35 10.60
CA ILE A 14 3.53 -26.35 10.23
C ILE A 14 3.49 -26.74 8.74
N PRO A 15 2.32 -26.97 8.11
CA PRO A 15 2.26 -27.28 6.69
C PRO A 15 2.67 -26.10 5.79
N GLY A 16 2.73 -24.89 6.35
CA GLY A 16 3.08 -23.67 5.63
C GLY A 16 4.56 -23.57 5.28
N TRP A 17 4.88 -22.60 4.43
CA TRP A 17 6.26 -22.32 4.05
C TRP A 17 7.08 -21.79 5.24
N SER A 18 8.30 -22.29 5.39
CA SER A 18 9.24 -21.81 6.42
C SER A 18 10.63 -21.58 5.85
N THR A 19 11.40 -20.69 6.48
CA THR A 19 12.77 -20.38 6.08
C THR A 19 13.65 -20.09 7.28
N ARG A 20 14.96 -20.34 7.15
CA ARG A 20 15.97 -19.92 8.12
C ARG A 20 16.40 -18.46 7.95
N ARG A 21 16.01 -17.83 6.82
CA ARG A 21 16.31 -16.42 6.53
C ARG A 21 15.65 -15.52 7.58
N LYS A 22 16.34 -14.46 8.00
CA LYS A 22 15.73 -13.38 8.77
C LYS A 22 15.17 -12.37 7.77
N LEU A 23 13.85 -12.22 7.76
CA LEU A 23 13.13 -11.35 6.83
C LEU A 23 12.48 -10.22 7.63
N VAL A 24 12.56 -9.00 7.10
CA VAL A 24 11.69 -7.89 7.51
C VAL A 24 10.65 -7.78 6.41
N ILE A 25 9.38 -7.95 6.77
CA ILE A 25 8.26 -7.93 5.85
C ILE A 25 7.43 -6.69 6.17
N PHE A 26 7.15 -5.90 5.14
CA PHE A 26 6.19 -4.82 5.20
C PHE A 26 4.91 -5.33 4.54
N GLU A 27 3.81 -5.26 5.28
CA GLU A 27 2.47 -5.53 4.78
C GLU A 27 1.69 -4.24 4.93
N SER A 28 1.10 -3.77 3.85
CA SER A 28 0.31 -2.55 3.84
C SER A 28 -0.91 -2.76 2.97
N ASP A 29 -2.07 -2.65 3.61
CA ASP A 29 -3.40 -2.75 2.99
C ASP A 29 -4.04 -1.35 2.93
N ASP A 30 -5.16 -1.21 2.22
CA ASP A 30 -5.98 0.02 2.11
C ASP A 30 -5.35 1.21 1.36
N TRP A 31 -4.72 0.95 0.21
CA TRP A 31 -4.26 2.02 -0.68
C TRP A 31 -5.39 2.53 -1.58
N GLY A 32 -5.39 3.84 -1.88
CA GLY A 32 -6.20 4.41 -2.96
C GLY A 32 -7.44 5.20 -2.54
N SER A 33 -7.43 5.82 -1.36
CA SER A 33 -8.45 6.80 -1.00
C SER A 33 -8.14 8.16 -1.64
N ILE A 34 -9.18 8.90 -2.02
CA ILE A 34 -9.09 10.31 -2.40
C ILE A 34 -10.13 11.06 -1.57
N ARG A 35 -9.72 11.66 -0.46
CA ARG A 35 -10.62 12.50 0.35
C ARG A 35 -10.80 13.91 -0.20
N MET A 36 -9.75 14.47 -0.79
CA MET A 36 -9.79 15.80 -1.41
C MET A 36 -9.56 15.68 -2.92
N PRO A 37 -10.49 16.17 -3.77
CA PRO A 37 -10.34 16.08 -5.22
C PRO A 37 -9.15 16.86 -5.77
N SER A 38 -8.78 17.97 -5.11
CA SER A 38 -7.62 18.78 -5.48
C SER A 38 -7.20 19.75 -4.37
N VAL A 39 -6.02 20.34 -4.53
CA VAL A 39 -5.48 21.38 -3.64
C VAL A 39 -6.36 22.64 -3.67
N GLU A 40 -6.97 22.96 -4.81
CA GLU A 40 -7.88 24.10 -4.99
C GLU A 40 -9.18 23.89 -4.20
N THR A 41 -9.72 22.67 -4.22
CA THR A 41 -10.88 22.30 -3.40
C THR A 41 -10.55 22.44 -1.91
N TYR A 42 -9.41 21.89 -1.46
CA TYR A 42 -8.95 22.03 -0.08
C TYR A 42 -8.87 23.51 0.35
N LYS A 43 -8.23 24.36 -0.46
CA LYS A 43 -8.10 25.80 -0.20
C LYS A 43 -9.45 26.51 -0.16
N SER A 44 -10.36 26.15 -1.06
CA SER A 44 -11.69 26.79 -1.14
C SER A 44 -12.56 26.44 0.06
N LEU A 45 -12.56 25.17 0.48
CA LEU A 45 -13.28 24.71 1.67
C LEU A 45 -12.71 25.36 2.95
N HIS A 46 -11.38 25.43 3.05
CA HIS A 46 -10.72 26.10 4.17
C HIS A 46 -11.06 27.59 4.23
N ALA A 47 -11.02 28.30 3.10
CA ALA A 47 -11.40 29.70 3.00
C ALA A 47 -12.88 29.96 3.34
N ALA A 48 -13.74 28.96 3.13
CA ALA A 48 -15.15 28.99 3.53
C ALA A 48 -15.37 28.73 5.03
N GLY A 49 -14.31 28.51 5.81
CA GLY A 49 -14.38 28.27 7.25
C GLY A 49 -14.70 26.82 7.64
N ILE A 50 -14.60 25.88 6.70
CA ILE A 50 -14.70 24.44 7.02
C ILE A 50 -13.42 24.02 7.72
N ASP A 51 -13.57 23.37 8.87
CA ASP A 51 -12.45 22.81 9.61
C ASP A 51 -11.95 21.53 8.93
N LEU A 52 -10.70 21.57 8.46
CA LEU A 52 -10.02 20.46 7.79
C LEU A 52 -8.78 20.00 8.57
N THR A 53 -8.57 20.55 9.77
CA THR A 53 -7.26 20.55 10.44
C THR A 53 -7.28 20.14 11.90
N SER A 54 -8.43 20.18 12.58
CA SER A 54 -8.49 19.93 14.02
C SER A 54 -8.48 18.46 14.43
N ASP A 55 -8.73 17.54 13.49
CA ASP A 55 -8.78 16.11 13.74
C ASP A 55 -7.68 15.32 13.00
N ASP A 56 -7.63 14.01 13.28
CA ASP A 56 -6.68 13.08 12.65
C ASP A 56 -6.90 12.94 11.13
N GLY A 57 -8.05 13.42 10.62
CA GLY A 57 -8.39 13.51 9.21
C GLY A 57 -7.50 14.47 8.42
N VAL A 58 -6.79 15.38 9.10
CA VAL A 58 -5.91 16.39 8.46
C VAL A 58 -4.87 15.79 7.52
N LEU A 59 -4.31 14.63 7.87
CA LEU A 59 -3.31 13.95 7.04
C LEU A 59 -3.92 13.50 5.72
N PHE A 60 -5.11 12.94 5.77
CA PHE A 60 -5.81 12.47 4.58
C PHE A 60 -6.35 13.63 3.75
N ASN A 61 -6.90 14.67 4.40
CA ASN A 61 -7.35 15.86 3.70
C ASN A 61 -6.22 16.56 2.92
N ARG A 62 -4.98 16.41 3.38
CA ARG A 62 -3.83 17.12 2.79
C ARG A 62 -3.02 16.27 1.82
N TYR A 63 -2.92 14.95 2.05
CA TYR A 63 -1.95 14.10 1.36
C TYR A 63 -2.56 12.87 0.68
N ASP A 64 -3.83 12.56 0.90
CA ASP A 64 -4.46 11.38 0.32
C ASP A 64 -4.64 11.56 -1.20
N SER A 65 -4.04 10.67 -1.97
CA SER A 65 -4.04 10.65 -3.43
C SER A 65 -3.74 9.23 -3.92
N LEU A 66 -4.08 8.96 -5.18
CA LEU A 66 -3.62 7.76 -5.86
C LEU A 66 -2.13 7.88 -6.18
N GLU A 67 -1.40 6.77 -6.10
CA GLU A 67 -0.03 6.71 -6.56
C GLU A 67 0.06 6.91 -8.07
N THR A 68 1.10 7.62 -8.51
CA THR A 68 1.42 7.78 -9.92
C THR A 68 2.44 6.74 -10.37
N THR A 69 2.61 6.60 -11.69
CA THR A 69 3.69 5.79 -12.26
C THR A 69 5.07 6.27 -11.78
N ALA A 70 5.25 7.58 -11.58
CA ALA A 70 6.50 8.15 -11.10
C ALA A 70 6.78 7.76 -9.64
N ASP A 71 5.76 7.73 -8.79
CA ASP A 71 5.89 7.31 -7.39
C ASP A 71 6.33 5.84 -7.31
N LEU A 72 5.69 4.96 -8.09
CA LEU A 72 6.09 3.55 -8.17
C LEU A 72 7.50 3.37 -8.74
N ALA A 73 7.87 4.14 -9.77
CA ALA A 73 9.23 4.10 -10.32
C ALA A 73 10.28 4.51 -9.27
N GLY A 74 10.04 5.60 -8.54
CA GLY A 74 10.92 6.06 -7.46
C GLY A 74 11.04 5.04 -6.32
N LEU A 75 9.92 4.40 -5.94
CA LEU A 75 9.94 3.30 -4.98
C LEU A 75 10.86 2.17 -5.45
N PHE A 76 10.73 1.74 -6.71
CA PHE A 76 11.58 0.67 -7.25
C PHE A 76 13.05 1.07 -7.35
N GLU A 77 13.37 2.32 -7.66
CA GLU A 77 14.75 2.82 -7.63
C GLU A 77 15.36 2.70 -6.23
N VAL A 78 14.62 3.09 -5.20
CA VAL A 78 15.04 2.96 -3.79
C VAL A 78 15.23 1.48 -3.43
N LEU A 79 14.27 0.62 -3.74
CA LEU A 79 14.35 -0.82 -3.45
C LEU A 79 15.54 -1.50 -4.15
N ILE A 80 15.82 -1.10 -5.39
CA ILE A 80 16.97 -1.59 -6.15
C ILE A 80 18.29 -1.11 -5.53
N SER A 81 18.34 0.10 -4.96
CA SER A 81 19.54 0.68 -4.36
C SER A 81 19.98 -0.02 -3.07
N VAL A 82 19.03 -0.56 -2.29
CA VAL A 82 19.32 -1.24 -1.03
C VAL A 82 19.61 -2.72 -1.30
N LYS A 83 20.82 -3.17 -0.97
CA LYS A 83 21.26 -4.56 -1.20
C LYS A 83 21.54 -5.29 0.11
N ASP A 84 21.22 -6.58 0.14
CA ASP A 84 21.65 -7.47 1.21
C ASP A 84 23.12 -7.89 1.07
N TYR A 85 23.62 -8.69 2.03
CA TYR A 85 25.01 -9.19 2.03
C TYR A 85 25.37 -10.08 0.81
N MET A 86 24.37 -10.57 0.07
CA MET A 86 24.53 -11.35 -1.16
C MET A 86 24.32 -10.49 -2.41
N ASN A 87 24.29 -9.17 -2.26
CA ASN A 87 24.04 -8.20 -3.33
C ASN A 87 22.64 -8.30 -3.97
N ARG A 88 21.63 -8.78 -3.22
CA ARG A 88 20.24 -8.87 -3.71
C ARG A 88 19.46 -7.63 -3.28
N PRO A 89 18.66 -7.00 -4.17
CA PRO A 89 17.85 -5.84 -3.82
C PRO A 89 16.71 -6.19 -2.85
N ALA A 90 16.19 -5.17 -2.17
CA ALA A 90 14.90 -5.27 -1.51
C ALA A 90 13.79 -5.51 -2.55
N VAL A 91 12.73 -6.22 -2.15
CA VAL A 91 11.64 -6.60 -3.05
C VAL A 91 10.31 -6.19 -2.43
N PHE A 92 9.48 -5.53 -3.22
CA PHE A 92 8.06 -5.32 -2.96
C PHE A 92 7.26 -5.99 -4.07
N THR A 93 6.09 -6.51 -3.70
CA THR A 93 5.09 -7.01 -4.64
C THR A 93 3.90 -6.05 -4.60
N PRO A 94 3.89 -4.98 -5.40
CA PRO A 94 2.75 -4.07 -5.40
C PRO A 94 1.53 -4.76 -6.02
N LEU A 95 0.38 -4.63 -5.35
CA LEU A 95 -0.91 -5.03 -5.86
C LEU A 95 -1.65 -3.76 -6.31
N ALA A 96 -1.43 -3.34 -7.55
CA ALA A 96 -2.06 -2.15 -8.10
C ALA A 96 -3.38 -2.52 -8.80
N ILE A 97 -4.51 -2.05 -8.26
CA ILE A 97 -5.81 -2.10 -8.92
C ILE A 97 -6.07 -0.73 -9.53
N VAL A 98 -5.51 -0.49 -10.72
CA VAL A 98 -5.50 0.83 -11.38
C VAL A 98 -6.88 1.39 -11.73
N ALA A 99 -7.87 0.51 -11.87
CA ALA A 99 -9.27 0.84 -12.09
C ALA A 99 -10.12 -0.42 -11.94
N ASN A 100 -11.45 -0.24 -11.87
CA ASN A 100 -12.35 -1.36 -12.14
C ASN A 100 -12.07 -1.90 -13.56
N PRO A 101 -11.83 -3.21 -13.73
CA PRO A 101 -11.60 -3.79 -15.04
C PRO A 101 -12.76 -3.50 -15.98
N ASP A 102 -12.49 -2.99 -17.18
CA ASP A 102 -13.50 -2.90 -18.23
C ASP A 102 -13.65 -4.27 -18.89
N PHE A 103 -14.45 -5.14 -18.29
CA PHE A 103 -14.66 -6.51 -18.75
C PHE A 103 -15.07 -6.63 -20.24
N ARG A 104 -15.65 -5.58 -20.84
CA ARG A 104 -16.01 -5.56 -22.26
C ARG A 104 -14.79 -5.33 -23.15
N LYS A 105 -14.03 -4.27 -22.88
CA LYS A 105 -12.77 -4.00 -23.61
C LYS A 105 -11.77 -5.12 -23.44
N ILE A 106 -11.78 -5.67 -22.24
CA ILE A 106 -11.01 -6.84 -21.89
C ILE A 106 -11.53 -7.89 -22.94
N LYS A 107 -12.82 -8.26 -23.02
CA LYS A 107 -13.26 -9.39 -23.86
C LYS A 107 -13.00 -9.17 -25.35
N GLU A 108 -13.07 -7.91 -25.78
CA GLU A 108 -12.80 -7.47 -27.14
C GLU A 108 -11.31 -7.52 -27.52
N SER A 109 -10.39 -7.59 -26.56
CA SER A 109 -8.94 -7.66 -26.79
C SER A 109 -8.38 -9.09 -26.90
N ASP A 110 -9.24 -10.11 -27.04
CA ASP A 110 -8.87 -11.52 -27.21
C ASP A 110 -7.80 -12.03 -26.22
N TYR A 111 -8.07 -11.91 -24.92
CA TYR A 111 -7.42 -12.82 -23.95
C TYR A 111 -8.21 -14.12 -23.78
#